data_AF-A0A844MZ36-F1
#
_entry.id   AF-A0A844MZ36-F1
#
_cell.length_a   1.000
_cell.length_b   1.000
_cell.length_c   1.000
_cell.angle_alpha   90.00
_cell.angle_beta   90.00
_cell.angle_gamma   90.00
#
_symmetry.space_group_name_H-M   'P 1'
#
loop_
_entity.id
_entity.type
_entity.pdbx_description
1 polymer ?
#
loop_
_entity_poly.entity_id
_entity_poly.type
_entity_poly.pdbx_seq_one_letter_code
_entity_poly.pdbx_strand_id
1 'polypeptide(L)'
;MENIYNFLQITNSIATSGQPTKEQFLAIKQAGYELVVNLALPESTNALPDEKQIVESQDMDYVHIPVVWEKPTIENVKEFFSVMEANADKKVFVHCAANMRVSAFIYLYRYLYTGITEEEAKQDLHKIWVPNETWQKFIEQVIKNDR
;
A
#
# COMPACT_ATOMS: atom_id res chain seq x y z
N MET A 1 -8.80 -12.68 6.53
CA MET A 1 -8.30 -11.41 5.92
C MET A 1 -9.42 -10.54 5.37
N GLU A 2 -10.50 -11.09 4.81
CA GLU A 2 -11.57 -10.30 4.16
C GLU A 2 -12.29 -9.28 5.06
N ASN A 3 -12.25 -9.46 6.38
CA ASN A 3 -12.82 -8.52 7.35
C ASN A 3 -11.89 -7.34 7.70
N ILE A 4 -10.69 -7.28 7.12
CA ILE A 4 -9.80 -6.13 7.29
C ILE A 4 -10.41 -4.95 6.50
N TYR A 5 -10.44 -3.77 7.10
CA TYR A 5 -11.08 -2.60 6.52
C TYR A 5 -10.53 -2.30 5.11
N ASN A 6 -11.41 -2.11 4.13
CA ASN A 6 -11.07 -1.88 2.72
C ASN A 6 -10.03 -2.85 2.14
N PHE A 7 -10.05 -4.11 2.57
CA PHE A 7 -9.16 -5.15 2.03
C PHE A 7 -9.43 -5.39 0.54
N LEU A 8 -8.36 -5.48 -0.25
CA LEU A 8 -8.40 -5.87 -1.65
C LEU A 8 -7.17 -6.69 -2.02
N GLN A 9 -7.39 -7.91 -2.50
CA GLN A 9 -6.35 -8.76 -3.09
C GLN A 9 -6.05 -8.26 -4.51
N ILE A 10 -4.78 -7.95 -4.81
CA ILE A 10 -4.35 -7.39 -6.10
C ILE A 10 -3.78 -8.47 -7.01
N THR A 11 -2.87 -9.28 -6.49
CA THR A 11 -2.30 -10.47 -7.14
C THR A 11 -2.19 -11.60 -6.12
N ASN A 12 -1.67 -12.78 -6.49
CA ASN A 12 -1.40 -13.84 -5.51
C ASN A 12 -0.35 -13.47 -4.45
N SER A 13 0.48 -12.45 -4.72
CA SER A 13 1.57 -12.01 -3.84
C SER A 13 1.36 -10.63 -3.22
N ILE A 14 0.40 -9.84 -3.70
CA ILE A 14 0.16 -8.48 -3.21
C ILE A 14 -1.30 -8.35 -2.75
N ALA A 15 -1.48 -7.92 -1.50
CA ALA A 15 -2.76 -7.45 -0.99
C ALA A 15 -2.63 -6.06 -0.39
N THR A 16 -3.78 -5.38 -0.34
CA THR A 16 -3.90 -4.01 0.15
C THR A 16 -5.01 -3.88 1.17
N SER A 17 -4.90 -2.95 2.11
CA SER A 17 -6.01 -2.63 3.00
C SER A 17 -5.93 -1.24 3.65
N GLY A 18 -6.99 -0.89 4.37
CA GLY A 18 -6.93 0.08 5.47
C GLY A 18 -6.23 -0.52 6.69
N GLN A 19 -6.35 0.14 7.84
CA GLN A 19 -5.54 -0.17 9.03
C GLN A 19 -5.91 -1.55 9.61
N PRO A 20 -5.00 -2.53 9.63
CA PRO A 20 -5.22 -3.79 10.34
C PRO A 20 -5.20 -3.57 11.86
N THR A 21 -6.00 -4.35 12.58
CA THR A 21 -5.87 -4.46 14.05
C THR A 21 -4.72 -5.38 14.43
N LYS A 22 -4.35 -5.38 15.72
CA LYS A 22 -3.30 -6.25 16.26
C LYS A 22 -3.56 -7.73 15.94
N GLU A 23 -4.80 -8.17 16.12
CA GLU A 23 -5.24 -9.54 15.89
C GLU A 23 -5.25 -9.90 14.39
N GLN A 24 -5.49 -8.90 13.53
CA GLN A 24 -5.52 -9.11 12.09
C GLN A 24 -4.13 -9.33 11.50
N PHE A 25 -3.05 -8.82 12.12
CA PHE A 25 -1.68 -9.13 11.70
C PHE A 25 -1.33 -10.61 11.81
N LEU A 26 -1.88 -11.33 12.80
CA LEU A 26 -1.74 -12.79 12.86
C LEU A 26 -2.41 -13.46 11.64
N ALA A 27 -3.60 -13.00 11.25
CA ALA A 27 -4.28 -13.53 10.06
C ALA A 27 -3.53 -13.21 8.75
N ILE A 28 -2.85 -12.06 8.69
CA ILE A 28 -1.97 -11.68 7.58
C ILE A 28 -0.79 -12.66 7.51
N LYS A 29 -0.11 -12.93 8.63
CA LYS A 29 0.97 -13.94 8.68
C LYS A 29 0.48 -15.33 8.26
N GLN A 30 -0.66 -15.77 8.78
CA GLN A 30 -1.23 -17.09 8.47
C GLN A 30 -1.60 -17.25 6.98
N ALA A 31 -1.91 -16.15 6.29
CA ALA A 31 -2.11 -16.16 4.84
C ALA A 31 -0.78 -16.19 4.03
N GLY A 32 0.35 -16.20 4.73
CA GLY A 32 1.69 -16.34 4.16
C GLY A 32 2.33 -15.03 3.72
N TYR A 33 1.82 -13.87 4.16
CA TYR A 33 2.51 -12.60 3.93
C TYR A 33 3.78 -12.54 4.78
N GLU A 34 4.82 -11.95 4.19
CA GLU A 34 6.17 -11.93 4.74
C GLU A 34 6.64 -10.50 5.02
N LEU A 35 6.13 -9.52 4.26
CA LEU A 35 6.44 -8.11 4.42
C LEU A 35 5.16 -7.30 4.58
N VAL A 36 5.13 -6.42 5.58
CA VAL A 36 4.12 -5.37 5.74
C VAL A 36 4.72 -4.02 5.36
N VAL A 37 4.04 -3.28 4.47
CA VAL A 37 4.40 -1.91 4.09
C VAL A 37 3.30 -0.95 4.55
N ASN A 38 3.61 -0.09 5.50
CA ASN A 38 2.68 0.91 6.03
C ASN A 38 2.92 2.27 5.36
N LEU A 39 1.88 2.86 4.76
CA LEU A 39 1.91 4.21 4.16
C LEU A 39 1.20 5.27 5.01
N ALA A 40 0.61 4.90 6.15
CA ALA A 40 -0.06 5.82 7.05
C ALA A 40 0.93 6.61 7.91
N LEU A 41 0.53 7.80 8.32
CA LEU A 41 1.22 8.55 9.36
C LEU A 41 0.95 7.89 10.73
N PRO A 42 1.90 7.90 11.69
CA PRO A 42 1.69 7.37 13.05
C PRO A 42 0.49 7.97 13.80
N GLU A 43 0.06 9.15 13.40
CA GLU A 43 -1.03 9.92 13.98
C GLU A 43 -2.35 9.73 13.21
N SER A 44 -2.33 8.88 12.18
CA SER A 44 -3.54 8.55 11.41
C SER A 44 -4.58 7.88 12.29
N THR A 45 -5.85 8.01 11.91
CA THR A 45 -6.95 7.33 12.58
C THR A 45 -6.67 5.83 12.71
N ASN A 46 -6.81 5.30 13.93
CA ASN A 46 -6.57 3.91 14.31
C ASN A 46 -5.12 3.41 14.17
N ALA A 47 -4.15 4.30 13.91
CA ALA A 47 -2.74 3.91 13.86
C ALA A 47 -2.32 3.25 15.18
N LEU A 48 -1.54 2.17 15.06
CA LEU A 48 -1.04 1.44 16.21
C LEU A 48 0.34 1.99 16.59
N PRO A 49 0.55 2.46 17.83
CA PRO A 49 1.83 3.06 18.23
C PRO A 49 2.98 2.04 18.23
N ASP A 50 2.66 0.76 18.39
CA ASP A 50 3.59 -0.38 18.44
C ASP A 50 3.48 -1.29 17.20
N GLU A 51 3.01 -0.76 16.06
CA GLU A 51 2.73 -1.57 14.86
C GLU A 51 3.93 -2.38 14.39
N LYS A 52 5.11 -1.73 14.31
CA LYS A 52 6.35 -2.40 13.92
C LYS A 52 6.63 -3.61 14.80
N GLN A 53 6.55 -3.43 16.12
CA GLN A 53 6.80 -4.49 17.09
C GLN A 53 5.78 -5.62 16.96
N ILE A 54 4.50 -5.29 16.72
CA ILE A 54 3.45 -6.29 16.51
C ILE A 54 3.72 -7.12 15.26
N VAL A 55 4.06 -6.46 14.14
CA VAL A 55 4.35 -7.14 12.87
C VAL A 55 5.57 -8.04 13.00
N GLU A 56 6.67 -7.51 13.55
CA GLU A 56 7.91 -8.26 13.76
C GLU A 56 7.71 -9.43 14.73
N SER A 57 6.84 -9.30 15.74
CA SER A 57 6.51 -10.41 16.65
C SER A 57 5.70 -11.54 15.98
N GLN A 58 5.18 -11.33 14.77
CA GLN A 58 4.55 -12.37 13.95
C GLN A 58 5.51 -12.95 12.90
N ASP A 59 6.82 -12.70 13.01
CA ASP A 59 7.84 -13.10 12.03
C ASP A 59 7.59 -12.55 10.62
N MET A 60 7.17 -11.28 10.53
CA MET A 60 7.07 -10.54 9.27
C MET A 60 8.01 -9.33 9.29
N ASP A 61 8.59 -9.02 8.13
CA ASP A 61 9.33 -7.79 7.93
C ASP A 61 8.37 -6.58 7.94
N TYR A 62 8.87 -5.42 8.34
CA TYR A 62 8.09 -4.19 8.41
C TYR A 62 8.84 -3.02 7.76
N VAL A 63 8.18 -2.33 6.84
CA VAL A 63 8.66 -1.10 6.21
C VAL A 63 7.61 0.00 6.38
N HIS A 64 8.05 1.17 6.81
CA HIS A 64 7.18 2.32 7.02
C HIS A 64 7.60 3.48 6.13
N ILE A 65 6.69 3.89 5.24
CA ILE A 65 6.88 5.01 4.30
C ILE A 65 5.76 6.02 4.59
N PRO A 66 5.91 6.91 5.57
CA PRO A 66 4.84 7.81 5.98
C PRO A 66 4.48 8.81 4.86
N VAL A 67 3.26 8.71 4.33
CA VAL A 67 2.76 9.61 3.26
C VAL A 67 1.72 10.59 3.83
N VAL A 68 2.06 11.87 3.83
CA VAL A 68 1.13 12.95 4.19
C VAL A 68 0.00 13.01 3.18
N TRP A 69 -1.26 12.98 3.66
CA TRP A 69 -2.44 12.86 2.79
C TRP A 69 -2.58 14.05 1.83
N GLU A 70 -2.36 15.25 2.34
CA GLU A 70 -2.50 16.51 1.61
C GLU A 70 -1.31 16.79 0.69
N LYS A 71 -0.21 16.06 0.87
CA LYS A 71 1.07 16.32 0.19
C LYS A 71 1.83 15.01 -0.10
N PRO A 72 1.28 14.12 -0.96
CA PRO A 72 2.06 12.99 -1.45
C PRO A 72 3.24 13.48 -2.30
N THR A 73 4.38 12.78 -2.24
CA THR A 73 5.63 13.21 -2.89
C THR A 73 6.16 12.16 -3.87
N ILE A 74 6.97 12.61 -4.83
CA ILE A 74 7.62 11.71 -5.80
C ILE A 74 8.62 10.80 -5.09
N GLU A 75 9.29 11.33 -4.07
CA GLU A 75 10.23 10.60 -3.22
C GLU A 75 9.54 9.42 -2.52
N ASN A 76 8.32 9.62 -1.97
CA ASN A 76 7.57 8.52 -1.36
C ASN A 76 7.24 7.41 -2.37
N VAL A 77 6.85 7.76 -3.60
CA VAL A 77 6.56 6.75 -4.63
C VAL A 77 7.81 6.02 -5.07
N LYS A 78 8.93 6.72 -5.26
CA LYS A 78 10.22 6.09 -5.60
C LYS A 78 10.67 5.12 -4.53
N GLU A 79 10.60 5.52 -3.26
CA GLU A 79 10.90 4.65 -2.12
C GLU A 79 9.99 3.42 -2.10
N PHE A 80 8.68 3.63 -2.28
CA PHE A 80 7.72 2.54 -2.37
C PHE A 80 8.06 1.56 -3.51
N PHE A 81 8.37 2.05 -4.70
CA PHE A 81 8.76 1.20 -5.83
C PHE A 81 10.02 0.40 -5.52
N SER A 82 11.06 1.04 -4.97
CA SER A 82 12.28 0.35 -4.57
C SER A 82 12.02 -0.76 -3.54
N VAL A 83 11.12 -0.53 -2.58
CA VAL A 83 10.73 -1.54 -1.59
C VAL A 83 9.98 -2.71 -2.24
N MET A 84 9.04 -2.43 -3.16
CA MET A 84 8.29 -3.46 -3.87
C MET A 84 9.20 -4.30 -4.79
N GLU A 85 10.11 -3.66 -5.52
CA GLU A 85 11.08 -4.34 -6.40
C GLU A 85 12.07 -5.20 -5.60
N ALA A 86 12.62 -4.68 -4.50
CA ALA A 86 13.56 -5.40 -3.66
C ALA A 86 12.95 -6.61 -2.93
N ASN A 87 11.62 -6.72 -2.92
CA ASN A 87 10.87 -7.81 -2.28
C ASN A 87 9.90 -8.50 -3.26
N ALA A 88 10.21 -8.47 -4.57
CA ALA A 88 9.36 -9.06 -5.60
C ALA A 88 9.18 -10.58 -5.46
N ASP A 89 10.07 -11.24 -4.73
CA ASP A 89 10.05 -12.67 -4.39
C ASP A 89 9.19 -13.01 -3.17
N LYS A 90 8.74 -12.00 -2.40
CA LYS A 90 7.94 -12.17 -1.18
C LYS A 90 6.45 -11.90 -1.41
N LYS A 91 5.61 -12.42 -0.51
CA LYS A 91 4.23 -11.93 -0.36
C LYS A 91 4.19 -10.64 0.46
N VAL A 92 3.73 -9.55 -0.16
CA VAL A 92 3.71 -8.20 0.40
C VAL A 92 2.28 -7.75 0.73
N PHE A 93 2.09 -7.29 1.96
CA PHE A 93 0.85 -6.70 2.44
C PHE A 93 1.04 -5.19 2.63
N VAL A 94 0.36 -4.38 1.83
CA VAL A 94 0.51 -2.91 1.87
C VAL A 94 -0.73 -2.30 2.50
N HIS A 95 -0.58 -1.45 3.52
CA HIS A 95 -1.74 -0.79 4.12
C HIS A 95 -1.51 0.68 4.44
N CYS A 96 -2.61 1.38 4.69
CA CYS A 96 -2.61 2.69 5.32
C CYS A 96 -3.86 2.81 6.19
N ALA A 97 -4.36 4.01 6.47
CA ALA A 97 -5.57 4.18 7.26
C ALA A 97 -6.82 3.59 6.59
N ALA A 98 -7.01 3.84 5.28
CA ALA A 98 -8.24 3.53 4.56
C ALA A 98 -8.04 2.91 3.17
N ASN A 99 -6.86 2.40 2.87
CA ASN A 99 -6.43 1.91 1.55
C ASN A 99 -6.39 2.98 0.43
N MET A 100 -6.67 4.25 0.71
CA MET A 100 -6.70 5.28 -0.33
C MET A 100 -5.30 5.64 -0.85
N ARG A 101 -4.32 5.87 0.05
CA ARG A 101 -2.91 6.10 -0.31
C ARG A 101 -2.33 4.91 -1.07
N VAL A 102 -2.59 3.72 -0.53
CA VAL A 102 -2.05 2.45 -1.01
C VAL A 102 -2.57 2.11 -2.40
N SER A 103 -3.89 2.19 -2.60
CA SER A 103 -4.47 1.92 -3.92
C SER A 103 -3.91 2.85 -5.01
N ALA A 104 -3.63 4.12 -4.70
CA ALA A 104 -2.99 5.04 -5.64
C ALA A 104 -1.54 4.65 -5.94
N PHE A 105 -0.77 4.25 -4.93
CA PHE A 105 0.63 3.82 -5.09
C PHE A 105 0.74 2.48 -5.84
N ILE A 106 -0.16 1.54 -5.56
CA ILE A 106 -0.25 0.25 -6.26
C ILE A 106 -0.69 0.44 -7.71
N TYR A 107 -1.63 1.36 -7.97
CA TYR A 107 -1.98 1.75 -9.33
C TYR A 107 -0.75 2.23 -10.12
N LEU A 108 0.01 3.18 -9.56
CA LEU A 108 1.22 3.71 -10.19
C LEU A 108 2.28 2.63 -10.38
N TYR A 109 2.54 1.81 -9.36
CA TYR A 109 3.50 0.71 -9.43
C TYR A 109 3.14 -0.26 -10.56
N ARG A 110 1.88 -0.68 -10.63
CA ARG A 110 1.47 -1.67 -11.62
C ARG A 110 1.48 -1.10 -13.04
N TYR A 111 0.96 0.09 -13.22
CA TYR A 111 0.93 0.73 -14.53
C TYR A 111 2.33 1.01 -15.07
N LEU A 112 3.25 1.51 -14.24
CA LEU A 112 4.57 1.95 -14.70
C LEU A 112 5.60 0.81 -14.73
N TYR A 113 5.54 -0.15 -13.79
CA TYR A 113 6.60 -1.16 -13.63
C TYR A 113 6.18 -2.59 -13.98
N THR A 114 4.89 -2.94 -13.90
CA THR A 114 4.45 -4.32 -14.18
C THR A 114 3.95 -4.53 -15.61
N GLY A 115 3.84 -3.46 -16.39
CA GLY A 115 3.46 -3.51 -17.81
C GLY A 115 1.99 -3.81 -18.08
N ILE A 116 1.12 -3.76 -17.06
CA ILE A 116 -0.33 -3.86 -17.25
C ILE A 116 -0.89 -2.56 -17.84
N THR A 117 -2.09 -2.64 -18.42
CA THR A 117 -2.73 -1.45 -18.99
C THR A 117 -3.13 -0.45 -17.90
N GLU A 118 -3.21 0.83 -18.27
CA GLU A 118 -3.67 1.88 -17.37
C GLU A 118 -5.09 1.58 -16.86
N GLU A 119 -5.95 1.12 -17.77
CA GLU A 119 -7.34 0.76 -17.49
C GLU A 119 -7.45 -0.33 -16.43
N GLU A 120 -6.69 -1.41 -16.57
CA GLU A 120 -6.67 -2.51 -15.57
C GLU A 120 -6.14 -2.02 -14.22
N ALA A 121 -5.05 -1.26 -14.21
CA ALA A 121 -4.50 -0.72 -12.97
C ALA A 121 -5.53 0.18 -12.25
N LYS A 122 -6.25 1.01 -13.03
CA LYS A 122 -7.20 2.00 -12.52
C LYS A 122 -8.48 1.36 -11.97
N GLN A 123 -8.86 0.19 -12.47
CA GLN A 123 -10.02 -0.55 -11.94
C GLN A 123 -9.87 -0.88 -10.46
N ASP A 124 -8.70 -1.34 -10.02
CA ASP A 124 -8.46 -1.69 -8.62
C ASP A 124 -8.41 -0.46 -7.71
N LEU A 125 -7.86 0.66 -8.21
CA LEU A 125 -7.94 1.95 -7.52
C LEU A 125 -9.39 2.37 -7.29
N HIS A 126 -10.21 2.33 -8.34
CA HIS A 126 -11.60 2.74 -8.29
C HIS A 126 -12.52 1.82 -7.45
N LYS A 127 -12.13 0.56 -7.20
CA LYS A 127 -12.80 -0.29 -6.21
C LYS A 127 -12.71 0.27 -4.79
N ILE A 128 -11.64 0.99 -4.49
CA ILE A 128 -11.42 1.62 -3.19
C ILE A 128 -12.01 3.03 -3.18
N TRP A 129 -11.64 3.86 -4.15
CA TRP A 129 -12.09 5.25 -4.24
C TRP A 129 -11.75 5.89 -5.58
N VAL A 130 -12.39 7.03 -5.87
CA VAL A 130 -12.01 7.90 -7.00
C VAL A 130 -11.10 9.00 -6.48
N PRO A 131 -9.85 9.12 -6.97
CA PRO A 131 -8.91 10.15 -6.54
C PRO A 131 -9.49 11.55 -6.55
N ASN A 132 -9.28 12.33 -5.48
CA ASN A 132 -9.61 13.75 -5.44
C ASN A 132 -8.57 14.57 -6.21
N GLU A 133 -8.77 15.88 -6.32
CA GLU A 133 -7.91 16.77 -7.10
C GLU A 133 -6.41 16.68 -6.70
N THR A 134 -6.11 16.60 -5.39
CA THR A 134 -4.73 16.45 -4.90
C THR A 134 -4.08 15.18 -5.43
N TRP A 135 -4.77 14.05 -5.32
CA TRP A 135 -4.24 12.75 -5.72
C TRP A 135 -4.24 12.54 -7.24
N GLN A 136 -5.19 13.14 -7.96
CA GLN A 136 -5.17 13.17 -9.44
C GLN A 136 -3.93 13.92 -9.95
N LYS A 137 -3.68 15.15 -9.46
CA LYS A 137 -2.49 15.93 -9.82
C LYS A 137 -1.20 15.18 -9.50
N PHE A 138 -1.16 14.53 -8.34
CA PHE A 138 -0.03 13.71 -7.94
C PHE A 138 0.21 12.54 -8.91
N ILE A 139 -0.84 11.77 -9.22
CA ILE A 139 -0.77 10.64 -10.16
C ILE A 139 -0.26 11.11 -11.54
N GLU A 140 -0.83 12.19 -12.07
CA GLU A 140 -0.42 12.77 -13.35
C GLU A 140 1.06 13.22 -13.33
N GLN A 141 1.49 13.82 -12.23
CA GLN A 141 2.87 14.24 -12.04
C GLN A 141 3.82 13.05 -12.03
N VAL A 142 3.48 11.95 -11.35
CA VAL A 142 4.30 10.72 -11.34
C VAL A 142 4.41 10.14 -12.75
N ILE A 143 3.29 9.94 -13.45
CA ILE A 143 3.26 9.37 -14.80
C ILE A 143 4.08 10.22 -15.78
N LYS A 144 4.02 11.55 -15.65
CA LYS A 144 4.81 12.46 -16.51
C LYS A 144 6.30 12.40 -16.22
N ASN A 145 6.72 12.15 -14.99
CA ASN A 145 8.13 12.08 -14.62
C ASN A 145 8.79 10.74 -14.99
N ASP A 146 7.99 9.70 -15.23
CA ASP A 146 8.45 8.35 -15.57
C ASP A 146 8.58 8.13 -17.08
N ARG A 147 7.92 8.98 -17.89
CA ARG A 147 8.01 9.03 -19.36
C ARG A 147 9.13 9.94 -19.85
#